data_AF-A0A517TUI1-F1
#
_entry.id   AF-A0A517TUI1-F1
#
_cell.length_a   1.000
_cell.length_b   1.000
_cell.length_c   1.000
_cell.angle_alpha   90.00
_cell.angle_beta   90.00
_cell.angle_gamma   90.00
#
_symmetry.space_group_name_H-M   'P 1'
#
loop_
_entity.id
_entity.type
_entity.pdbx_description
1 polymer ?
#
loop_
_entity_poly.entity_id
_entity_poly.type
_entity_poly.pdbx_seq_one_letter_code
_entity_poly.pdbx_strand_id
1 'polypeptide(L)'
;MPEGDTIYRSAVTLRPAMEGGTIAEARLRDPHFEVERLIGAVVTQVEARGKHLLMHLSTSDAIHSHMGMTGSWHIYHVGQKWRKPEHYAALTLRINQLDVICFSPKQLELLTADQLRRHPHLPKLGPDIAADGKFDVEAALANLRTRNETPLGEAVMNQRLLCGVGNIYKAELLFIMGFDPFAPVERFSDDELQRMLHKGRALMVRNLGGPRRTTRFGSDAGRHWVYNRSGTPCPKCGTAIRLRRQGEAGRTTCWCPQCQPAR
;
A
#
# COMPACT_ATOMS: atom_id res chain seq x y z
N MET A 1 -1.51 -9.17 0.46
CA MET A 1 -1.66 -7.95 1.27
C MET A 1 -1.11 -6.75 0.52
N PRO A 2 -1.99 -5.98 -0.12
CA PRO A 2 -1.70 -4.67 -0.68
C PRO A 2 -1.03 -3.71 0.31
N GLU A 3 0.09 -3.13 -0.11
CA GLU A 3 0.73 -1.96 0.51
C GLU A 3 1.03 -0.94 -0.62
N GLY A 4 1.81 0.11 -0.35
CA GLY A 4 2.07 1.18 -1.34
C GLY A 4 2.57 0.66 -2.68
N ASP A 5 3.52 -0.28 -2.67
CA ASP A 5 4.02 -0.94 -3.87
C ASP A 5 2.94 -1.60 -4.72
N THR A 6 1.96 -2.22 -4.07
CA THR A 6 0.92 -3.00 -4.74
C THR A 6 -0.11 -2.08 -5.34
N ILE A 7 -0.48 -1.02 -4.64
CA ILE A 7 -1.42 -0.01 -5.11
C ILE A 7 -0.81 0.77 -6.26
N TYR A 8 0.47 1.14 -6.16
CA TYR A 8 1.23 1.76 -7.23
C TYR A 8 1.27 0.86 -8.48
N ARG A 9 1.62 -0.43 -8.34
CA ARG A 9 1.56 -1.39 -9.45
C ARG A 9 0.19 -1.47 -10.10
N SER A 10 -0.87 -1.50 -9.28
CA SER A 10 -2.24 -1.48 -9.78
C SER A 10 -2.51 -0.20 -10.59
N ALA A 11 -2.13 0.98 -10.08
CA ALA A 11 -2.28 2.23 -10.81
C ALA A 11 -1.55 2.17 -12.17
N VAL A 12 -0.25 1.86 -12.19
CA VAL A 12 0.54 1.76 -13.42
C VAL A 12 -0.05 0.76 -14.43
N THR A 13 -0.60 -0.37 -13.95
CA THR A 13 -1.24 -1.37 -14.83
C THR A 13 -2.55 -0.85 -15.40
N LEU A 14 -3.31 -0.08 -14.63
CA LEU A 14 -4.63 0.44 -15.01
C LEU A 14 -4.55 1.68 -15.89
N ARG A 15 -3.56 2.56 -15.70
CA ARG A 15 -3.35 3.78 -16.48
C ARG A 15 -3.53 3.57 -18.00
N PRO A 16 -2.78 2.67 -18.67
CA PRO A 16 -2.91 2.48 -20.13
C PRO A 16 -4.24 1.86 -20.57
N ALA A 17 -4.99 1.21 -19.66
CA ALA A 17 -6.29 0.63 -19.95
C ALA A 17 -7.45 1.61 -19.76
N MET A 18 -7.27 2.62 -18.89
CA MET A 18 -8.36 3.47 -18.42
C MET A 18 -8.20 4.94 -18.78
N GLU A 19 -6.99 5.52 -18.64
CA GLU A 19 -6.80 6.97 -18.81
C GLU A 19 -7.15 7.42 -20.24
N GLY A 20 -7.96 8.48 -20.34
CA GLY A 20 -8.54 8.97 -21.60
C GLY A 20 -9.73 8.14 -22.11
N GLY A 21 -10.03 7.00 -21.51
CA GLY A 21 -11.16 6.15 -21.88
C GLY A 21 -12.48 6.57 -21.24
N THR A 22 -13.57 6.41 -21.98
CA THR A 22 -14.94 6.62 -21.49
C THR A 22 -15.48 5.34 -20.87
N ILE A 23 -16.10 5.46 -19.69
CA ILE A 23 -16.83 4.35 -19.06
C ILE A 23 -18.15 4.14 -19.81
N ALA A 24 -18.23 3.09 -20.62
CA ALA A 24 -19.41 2.76 -21.43
C ALA A 24 -20.48 2.01 -20.62
N GLU A 25 -20.06 1.15 -19.69
CA GLU A 25 -20.95 0.45 -18.77
C GLU A 25 -20.31 0.42 -17.39
N ALA A 26 -21.13 0.46 -16.35
CA ALA A 26 -20.70 0.25 -14.98
C ALA A 26 -21.74 -0.59 -14.25
N ARG A 27 -21.29 -1.57 -13.45
CA ARG A 27 -22.17 -2.33 -12.55
C ARG A 27 -21.56 -2.43 -11.18
N LEU A 28 -22.37 -2.17 -10.17
CA LEU A 28 -22.02 -2.30 -8.77
C LEU A 28 -22.81 -3.47 -8.20
N ARG A 29 -22.16 -4.38 -7.48
CA ARG A 29 -22.84 -5.56 -6.92
C ARG A 29 -23.82 -5.19 -5.82
N ASP A 30 -23.37 -4.34 -4.90
CA ASP A 30 -24.13 -3.93 -3.73
C ASP A 30 -24.23 -2.39 -3.76
N PRO A 31 -25.43 -1.78 -3.65
CA PRO A 31 -25.64 -0.35 -3.86
C PRO A 31 -25.05 0.48 -2.72
N HIS A 32 -23.79 0.86 -2.85
CA HIS A 32 -23.07 1.73 -1.91
C HIS A 32 -22.90 3.16 -2.43
N PHE A 33 -23.13 3.39 -3.73
CA PHE A 33 -23.19 4.71 -4.38
C PHE A 33 -23.92 4.62 -5.72
N GLU A 34 -24.28 5.77 -6.30
CA GLU A 34 -24.96 5.90 -7.59
C GLU A 34 -23.99 5.55 -8.74
N VAL A 35 -24.06 4.30 -9.22
CA VAL A 35 -23.14 3.78 -10.25
C VAL A 35 -23.39 4.39 -11.63
N GLU A 36 -24.62 4.84 -11.87
CA GLU A 36 -25.07 5.47 -13.12
C GLU A 36 -24.28 6.74 -13.43
N ARG A 37 -23.82 7.45 -12.39
CA ARG A 37 -22.97 8.65 -12.53
C ARG A 37 -21.61 8.38 -13.17
N LEU A 38 -21.18 7.11 -13.22
CA LEU A 38 -19.94 6.72 -13.88
C LEU A 38 -20.10 6.62 -15.40
N ILE A 39 -21.31 6.34 -15.89
CA ILE A 39 -21.54 6.05 -17.32
C ILE A 39 -21.37 7.34 -18.13
N GLY A 40 -20.54 7.28 -19.18
CA GLY A 40 -20.19 8.42 -20.02
C GLY A 40 -19.05 9.30 -19.47
N ALA A 41 -18.62 9.09 -18.22
CA ALA A 41 -17.47 9.81 -17.67
C ALA A 41 -16.16 9.30 -18.27
N VAL A 42 -15.23 10.23 -18.53
CA VAL A 42 -13.86 9.91 -18.97
C VAL A 42 -12.97 9.76 -17.75
N VAL A 43 -12.17 8.70 -17.68
CA VAL A 43 -11.14 8.57 -16.64
C VAL A 43 -9.97 9.47 -17.00
N THR A 44 -9.76 10.55 -16.26
CA THR A 44 -8.72 11.55 -16.56
C THR A 44 -7.38 11.18 -15.97
N GLN A 45 -7.37 10.48 -14.83
CA GLN A 45 -6.14 10.08 -14.15
C GLN A 45 -6.37 8.88 -13.24
N VAL A 46 -5.41 7.96 -13.20
CA VAL A 46 -5.34 6.86 -12.22
C VAL A 46 -4.13 7.05 -11.31
N GLU A 47 -4.40 7.26 -10.02
CA GLU A 47 -3.44 7.68 -9.03
C GLU A 47 -3.37 6.71 -7.84
N ALA A 48 -2.15 6.40 -7.41
CA ALA A 48 -1.89 5.74 -6.13
C ALA A 48 -1.48 6.80 -5.11
N ARG A 49 -2.15 6.83 -3.94
CA ARG A 49 -1.75 7.64 -2.78
C ARG A 49 -1.63 6.74 -1.55
N GLY A 50 -0.42 6.40 -1.17
CA GLY A 50 -0.14 5.45 -0.10
C GLY A 50 -0.83 4.12 -0.38
N LYS A 51 -1.87 3.77 0.39
CA LYS A 51 -2.63 2.51 0.20
C LYS A 51 -4.00 2.70 -0.48
N HIS A 52 -4.22 3.86 -1.07
CA HIS A 52 -5.45 4.26 -1.72
C HIS A 52 -5.25 4.34 -3.22
N LEU A 53 -6.18 3.78 -3.99
CA LEU A 53 -6.25 3.95 -5.44
C LEU A 53 -7.38 4.92 -5.76
N LEU A 54 -7.09 5.94 -6.56
CA LEU A 54 -8.03 6.97 -7.01
C LEU A 54 -8.10 6.93 -8.54
N MET A 55 -9.30 6.96 -9.09
CA MET A 55 -9.55 7.14 -10.52
C MET A 55 -10.37 8.42 -10.67
N HIS A 56 -9.71 9.50 -11.11
CA HIS A 56 -10.33 10.81 -11.30
C HIS A 56 -11.11 10.81 -12.62
N LEU A 57 -12.29 11.43 -12.59
CA LEU A 57 -13.22 11.45 -13.71
C LEU A 57 -13.38 12.87 -14.26
N SER A 58 -13.79 12.99 -15.53
CA SER A 58 -14.09 14.28 -16.18
C SER A 58 -15.21 15.07 -15.51
N THR A 59 -16.03 14.42 -14.68
CA THR A 59 -17.09 15.05 -13.87
C THR A 59 -16.55 15.71 -12.59
N SER A 60 -15.24 15.64 -12.33
CA SER A 60 -14.59 16.00 -11.06
C SER A 60 -14.88 15.04 -9.89
N ASP A 61 -15.64 13.97 -10.11
CA ASP A 61 -15.74 12.87 -9.16
C ASP A 61 -14.49 11.97 -9.22
N ALA A 62 -14.30 11.14 -8.19
CA ALA A 62 -13.25 10.14 -8.15
C ALA A 62 -13.77 8.81 -7.60
N ILE A 63 -13.46 7.71 -8.29
CA ILE A 63 -13.62 6.37 -7.73
C ILE A 63 -12.45 6.14 -6.77
N HIS A 64 -12.77 5.96 -5.49
CA HIS A 64 -11.80 5.66 -4.45
C HIS A 64 -11.91 4.19 -4.04
N SER A 65 -10.79 3.49 -3.98
CA SER A 65 -10.74 2.14 -3.40
C SER A 65 -9.55 1.95 -2.46
N HIS A 66 -9.82 1.27 -1.34
CA HIS A 66 -8.79 0.75 -0.44
C HIS A 66 -8.85 -0.78 -0.46
N MET A 67 -7.84 -1.43 -1.02
CA MET A 67 -7.88 -2.88 -1.32
C MET A 67 -7.80 -3.79 -0.07
N GLY A 68 -7.37 -3.25 1.07
CA GLY A 68 -7.27 -4.05 2.30
C GLY A 68 -6.26 -5.20 2.16
N MET A 69 -6.67 -6.43 2.49
CA MET A 69 -5.76 -7.59 2.46
C MET A 69 -5.86 -8.43 1.18
N THR A 70 -7.07 -8.51 0.61
CA THR A 70 -7.47 -9.45 -0.46
C THR A 70 -7.95 -8.76 -1.74
N GLY A 71 -8.26 -7.46 -1.65
CA GLY A 71 -8.77 -6.70 -2.77
C GLY A 71 -7.76 -6.54 -3.91
N SER A 72 -8.29 -6.40 -5.12
CA SER A 72 -7.48 -6.33 -6.34
C SER A 72 -8.28 -5.75 -7.50
N TRP A 73 -7.63 -4.95 -8.33
CA TRP A 73 -8.13 -4.57 -9.64
C TRP A 73 -7.58 -5.48 -10.74
N HIS A 74 -8.44 -5.89 -11.65
CA HIS A 74 -8.12 -6.77 -12.76
C HIS A 74 -8.61 -6.16 -14.07
N ILE A 75 -7.95 -6.52 -15.17
CA ILE A 75 -8.31 -6.11 -16.53
C ILE A 75 -8.51 -7.39 -17.34
N TYR A 76 -9.57 -7.43 -18.13
CA TYR A 76 -9.90 -8.51 -19.05
C TYR A 76 -10.31 -7.93 -20.40
N HIS A 77 -10.11 -8.68 -21.48
CA HIS A 77 -10.82 -8.39 -22.72
C HIS A 77 -12.31 -8.73 -22.55
N VAL A 78 -13.18 -7.98 -23.22
CA VAL A 78 -14.63 -8.27 -23.20
C VAL A 78 -14.87 -9.73 -23.63
N GLY A 79 -15.68 -10.45 -22.85
CA GLY A 79 -15.98 -11.87 -23.07
C GLY A 79 -14.93 -12.86 -22.53
N GLN A 80 -13.77 -12.38 -22.06
CA GLN A 80 -12.77 -13.23 -21.43
C GLN A 80 -13.26 -13.74 -20.07
N LYS A 81 -13.06 -15.04 -19.80
CA LYS A 81 -13.37 -15.63 -18.49
C LYS A 81 -12.53 -14.99 -17.38
N TRP A 82 -13.20 -14.54 -16.32
CA TRP A 82 -12.53 -13.93 -15.17
C TRP A 82 -11.77 -14.98 -14.35
N ARG A 83 -10.64 -14.55 -13.77
CA ARG A 83 -9.82 -15.41 -12.89
C ARG A 83 -10.39 -15.58 -11.49
N LYS A 84 -11.31 -14.70 -11.08
CA LYS A 84 -11.99 -14.73 -9.79
C LYS A 84 -13.49 -14.92 -10.02
N PRO A 85 -14.20 -15.64 -9.12
CA PRO A 85 -15.66 -15.74 -9.16
C PRO A 85 -16.35 -14.38 -9.20
N GLU A 86 -17.46 -14.31 -9.93
CA GLU A 86 -18.25 -13.08 -10.12
C GLU A 86 -18.78 -12.49 -8.81
N HIS A 87 -19.17 -13.34 -7.84
CA HIS A 87 -19.63 -12.87 -6.54
C HIS A 87 -18.56 -12.14 -5.71
N TYR A 88 -17.29 -12.12 -6.13
CA TYR A 88 -16.26 -11.27 -5.53
C TYR A 88 -16.11 -9.91 -6.22
N ALA A 89 -16.68 -9.71 -7.41
CA ALA A 89 -16.67 -8.43 -8.09
C ALA A 89 -17.56 -7.46 -7.30
N ALA A 90 -16.99 -6.34 -6.90
CA ALA A 90 -17.71 -5.25 -6.24
C ALA A 90 -18.14 -4.20 -7.27
N LEU A 91 -17.24 -3.87 -8.21
CA LEU A 91 -17.48 -2.92 -9.29
C LEU A 91 -16.89 -3.46 -10.59
N THR A 92 -17.67 -3.42 -11.65
CA THR A 92 -17.22 -3.68 -13.02
C THR A 92 -17.38 -2.40 -13.84
N LEU A 93 -16.39 -2.10 -14.65
CA LEU A 93 -16.37 -0.97 -15.58
C LEU A 93 -16.03 -1.50 -16.96
N ARG A 94 -16.77 -1.10 -17.99
CA ARG A 94 -16.41 -1.32 -19.38
C ARG A 94 -15.81 -0.05 -19.94
N ILE A 95 -14.56 -0.13 -20.37
CA ILE A 95 -13.82 0.98 -20.97
C ILE A 95 -13.16 0.45 -22.24
N ASN A 96 -13.46 1.05 -23.39
CA ASN A 96 -13.03 0.55 -24.70
C ASN A 96 -13.45 -0.93 -24.90
N GLN A 97 -12.50 -1.81 -25.22
CA GLN A 97 -12.71 -3.26 -25.37
C GLN A 97 -12.25 -4.05 -24.13
N LEU A 98 -12.25 -3.41 -22.96
CA LEU A 98 -11.76 -3.98 -21.71
C LEU A 98 -12.83 -3.93 -20.61
N ASP A 99 -12.92 -5.02 -19.86
CA ASP A 99 -13.62 -5.08 -18.59
C ASP A 99 -12.60 -4.87 -17.45
N VAL A 100 -12.76 -3.78 -16.70
CA VAL A 100 -11.93 -3.41 -15.56
C VAL A 100 -12.71 -3.63 -14.27
N ILE A 101 -12.20 -4.50 -13.39
CA ILE A 101 -13.00 -5.07 -12.30
C ILE A 101 -12.28 -4.93 -10.97
N CYS A 102 -12.99 -4.36 -9.99
CA CYS A 102 -12.58 -4.32 -8.60
C CYS A 102 -13.13 -5.54 -7.85
N PHE A 103 -12.25 -6.44 -7.40
CA PHE A 103 -12.63 -7.59 -6.59
C PHE A 103 -12.35 -7.34 -5.12
N SER A 104 -13.34 -7.64 -4.27
CA SER A 104 -13.25 -7.66 -2.80
C SER A 104 -12.47 -6.49 -2.16
N PRO A 105 -12.73 -5.22 -2.55
CA PRO A 105 -12.12 -4.09 -1.88
C PRO A 105 -12.56 -4.04 -0.40
N LYS A 106 -11.72 -3.51 0.48
CA LYS A 106 -12.14 -3.22 1.86
C LYS A 106 -13.07 -2.00 1.89
N GLN A 107 -12.82 -1.03 1.02
CA GLN A 107 -13.61 0.18 0.86
C GLN A 107 -13.65 0.53 -0.62
N LEU A 108 -14.83 0.92 -1.10
CA LEU A 108 -15.07 1.38 -2.46
C LEU A 108 -16.11 2.49 -2.40
N GLU A 109 -15.79 3.66 -2.93
CA GLU A 109 -16.60 4.87 -2.85
C GLU A 109 -16.54 5.64 -4.18
N LEU A 110 -17.63 6.33 -4.50
CA LEU A 110 -17.62 7.42 -5.47
C LEU A 110 -17.63 8.73 -4.70
N LEU A 111 -16.53 9.48 -4.78
CA LEU A 111 -16.35 10.73 -4.06
C LEU A 111 -16.50 11.91 -5.01
N THR A 112 -17.37 12.86 -4.68
CA THR A 112 -17.33 14.18 -5.32
C THR A 112 -16.02 14.90 -5.03
N ALA A 113 -15.68 15.92 -5.82
CA ALA A 113 -14.52 16.77 -5.58
C ALA A 113 -14.46 17.30 -4.13
N ASP A 114 -15.62 17.65 -3.57
CA ASP A 114 -15.71 18.16 -2.20
C ASP A 114 -15.57 17.07 -1.13
N GLN A 115 -16.17 15.90 -1.34
CA GLN A 115 -15.97 14.74 -0.46
C GLN A 115 -14.51 14.27 -0.49
N LEU A 116 -13.84 14.31 -1.64
CA LEU A 116 -12.44 13.98 -1.78
C LEU A 116 -11.55 14.93 -0.97
N ARG A 117 -11.79 16.24 -1.05
CA ARG A 117 -11.08 17.25 -0.24
C ARG A 117 -11.28 17.08 1.26
N ARG A 118 -12.49 16.68 1.68
CA ARG A 118 -12.86 16.49 3.08
C ARG A 118 -12.68 15.06 3.59
N HIS A 119 -12.15 14.15 2.76
CA HIS A 119 -12.03 12.75 3.11
C HIS A 119 -11.23 12.58 4.42
N PRO A 120 -11.67 11.73 5.36
CA PRO A 120 -11.07 11.66 6.71
C PRO A 120 -9.59 11.26 6.71
N HIS A 121 -9.12 10.58 5.67
CA HIS A 121 -7.76 10.02 5.60
C HIS A 121 -6.86 10.64 4.53
N LEU A 122 -7.39 10.96 3.33
CA LEU A 122 -6.56 11.26 2.14
C LEU A 122 -5.76 12.57 2.27
N PRO A 123 -6.35 13.70 2.72
CA PRO A 123 -5.62 14.95 2.92
C PRO A 123 -4.62 14.90 4.08
N LYS A 124 -4.73 13.89 4.96
CA LYS A 124 -3.91 13.74 6.17
C LYS A 124 -2.79 12.72 5.99
N LEU A 125 -2.63 12.15 4.78
CA LEU A 125 -1.54 11.23 4.49
C LEU A 125 -0.20 11.98 4.59
N GLY A 126 0.79 11.33 5.19
CA GLY A 126 2.16 11.82 5.19
C GLY A 126 2.81 11.63 3.81
N PRO A 127 4.08 12.05 3.65
CA PRO A 127 4.82 11.84 2.41
C PRO A 127 4.70 10.39 1.91
N ASP A 128 4.46 10.21 0.63
CA ASP A 128 4.28 8.89 0.03
C ASP A 128 5.62 8.29 -0.38
N ILE A 129 5.97 7.19 0.27
CA ILE A 129 7.23 6.50 0.03
C ILE A 129 7.31 5.86 -1.36
N ALA A 130 6.15 5.57 -1.99
CA ALA A 130 6.02 4.97 -3.31
C ALA A 130 5.79 6.01 -4.43
N ALA A 131 5.60 7.29 -4.11
CA ALA A 131 5.22 8.29 -5.09
C ALA A 131 6.22 8.43 -6.24
N ASP A 132 5.66 8.69 -7.42
CA ASP A 132 6.34 9.17 -8.61
C ASP A 132 7.02 10.52 -8.29
N GLY A 133 8.35 10.58 -8.39
CA GLY A 133 9.12 11.81 -8.18
C GLY A 133 9.94 11.86 -6.89
N LYS A 134 10.00 13.02 -6.23
CA LYS A 134 10.82 13.23 -5.03
C LYS A 134 10.04 12.81 -3.78
N PHE A 135 10.66 11.96 -2.97
CA PHE A 135 10.17 11.66 -1.63
C PHE A 135 10.70 12.70 -0.65
N ASP A 136 9.80 13.34 0.08
CA ASP A 136 10.13 14.32 1.09
C ASP A 136 10.54 13.62 2.39
N VAL A 137 11.83 13.26 2.46
CA VAL A 137 12.45 12.60 3.62
C VAL A 137 12.43 13.51 4.84
N GLU A 138 12.65 14.81 4.67
CA GLU A 138 12.69 15.77 5.77
C GLU A 138 11.31 15.95 6.41
N ALA A 139 10.25 16.04 5.60
CA ALA A 139 8.89 16.05 6.11
C ALA A 139 8.55 14.73 6.84
N ALA A 140 8.96 13.58 6.30
CA ALA A 140 8.74 12.29 6.96
C ALA A 140 9.51 12.17 8.29
N LEU A 141 10.75 12.68 8.35
CA LEU A 141 11.55 12.74 9.57
C LEU A 141 10.89 13.65 10.62
N ALA A 142 10.52 14.87 10.24
CA ALA A 142 9.83 15.81 11.12
C ALA A 142 8.54 15.21 11.69
N ASN A 143 7.75 14.54 10.84
CA ASN A 143 6.55 13.81 11.27
C ASN A 143 6.86 12.70 12.28
N LEU A 144 7.91 11.89 12.06
CA LEU A 144 8.32 10.86 13.02
C LEU A 144 8.68 11.48 14.37
N ARG A 145 9.37 12.63 14.38
CA ARG A 145 9.73 13.36 15.60
C ARG A 145 8.55 13.89 16.38
N THR A 146 7.39 14.12 15.77
CA THR A 146 6.15 14.44 16.52
C THR A 146 5.60 13.24 17.31
N ARG A 147 6.21 12.05 17.20
CA ARG A 147 5.79 10.79 17.84
C ARG A 147 6.97 10.09 18.53
N ASN A 148 7.86 10.87 19.14
CA ASN A 148 9.10 10.41 19.77
C ASN A 148 8.92 9.24 20.76
N GLU A 149 7.86 9.24 21.56
CA GLU A 149 7.58 8.19 22.56
C GLU A 149 6.95 6.92 21.94
N THR A 150 6.49 6.98 20.69
CA THR A 150 5.84 5.85 20.02
C THR A 150 6.89 4.83 19.57
N PRO A 151 6.67 3.51 19.77
CA PRO A 151 7.53 2.48 19.22
C PRO A 151 7.73 2.63 17.71
N LEU A 152 8.97 2.49 17.23
CA LEU A 152 9.32 2.74 15.83
C LEU A 152 8.48 1.89 14.85
N GLY A 153 8.21 0.62 15.20
CA GLY A 153 7.36 -0.28 14.42
C GLY A 153 5.91 0.21 14.27
N GLU A 154 5.41 1.00 15.21
CA GLU A 154 4.07 1.63 15.11
C GLU A 154 4.14 2.94 14.33
N ALA A 155 5.17 3.75 14.58
CA ALA A 155 5.38 5.03 13.92
C ALA A 155 5.47 4.87 12.40
N VAL A 156 6.30 3.94 11.90
CA VAL A 156 6.44 3.69 10.44
C VAL A 156 5.17 3.12 9.80
N MET A 157 4.22 2.65 10.59
CA MET A 157 2.94 2.12 10.14
C MET A 157 1.82 3.17 10.15
N ASN A 158 2.07 4.34 10.74
CA ASN A 158 1.14 5.44 10.78
C ASN A 158 1.16 6.19 9.44
N GLN A 159 0.10 6.02 8.65
CA GLN A 159 0.00 6.58 7.30
C GLN A 159 -0.01 8.12 7.28
N ARG A 160 -0.18 8.79 8.44
CA ARG A 160 -0.08 10.25 8.55
C ARG A 160 1.35 10.74 8.67
N LEU A 161 2.27 9.90 9.15
CA LEU A 161 3.68 10.27 9.27
C LEU A 161 4.43 9.99 7.97
N LEU A 162 4.13 8.84 7.37
CA LEU A 162 4.69 8.31 6.13
C LEU A 162 3.67 7.31 5.58
N CYS A 163 3.20 7.49 4.35
CA CYS A 163 2.22 6.57 3.77
C CYS A 163 2.85 5.54 2.83
N GLY A 164 2.12 4.43 2.61
CA GLY A 164 2.56 3.32 1.75
C GLY A 164 3.13 2.13 2.53
N VAL A 165 3.84 2.35 3.63
CA VAL A 165 4.39 1.27 4.47
C VAL A 165 3.27 0.48 5.15
N GLY A 166 3.26 -0.84 4.97
CA GLY A 166 2.42 -1.77 5.71
C GLY A 166 3.22 -2.84 6.45
N ASN A 167 2.53 -3.91 6.85
CA ASN A 167 3.08 -4.84 7.82
C ASN A 167 4.30 -5.61 7.30
N ILE A 168 4.33 -5.87 5.99
CA ILE A 168 5.50 -6.48 5.34
C ILE A 168 6.66 -5.49 5.34
N TYR A 169 6.46 -4.27 4.81
CA TYR A 169 7.55 -3.30 4.75
C TYR A 169 8.07 -2.92 6.12
N LYS A 170 7.22 -2.75 7.14
CA LYS A 170 7.65 -2.55 8.54
C LYS A 170 8.61 -3.65 8.99
N ALA A 171 8.19 -4.91 8.94
CA ALA A 171 8.98 -6.01 9.47
C ALA A 171 10.32 -6.15 8.71
N GLU A 172 10.27 -6.07 7.39
CA GLU A 172 11.42 -6.26 6.53
C GLU A 172 12.40 -5.08 6.61
N LEU A 173 11.91 -3.85 6.60
CA LEU A 173 12.75 -2.64 6.68
C LEU A 173 13.50 -2.58 8.01
N LEU A 174 12.80 -2.76 9.12
CA LEU A 174 13.43 -2.69 10.45
C LEU A 174 14.43 -3.82 10.65
N PHE A 175 14.18 -5.02 10.10
CA PHE A 175 15.16 -6.09 10.10
C PHE A 175 16.40 -5.78 9.23
N ILE A 176 16.21 -5.20 8.05
CA ILE A 176 17.30 -4.80 7.16
C ILE A 176 18.19 -3.75 7.86
N MET A 177 17.59 -2.81 8.58
CA MET A 177 18.30 -1.79 9.35
C MET A 177 18.89 -2.30 10.67
N GLY A 178 18.47 -3.48 11.15
CA GLY A 178 18.87 -3.99 12.48
C GLY A 178 18.21 -3.22 13.63
N PHE A 179 17.12 -2.52 13.38
CA PHE A 179 16.46 -1.66 14.37
C PHE A 179 15.46 -2.45 15.21
N ASP A 180 15.47 -2.21 16.52
CA ASP A 180 14.44 -2.72 17.43
C ASP A 180 13.08 -2.10 17.05
N PRO A 181 12.08 -2.90 16.63
CA PRO A 181 10.78 -2.36 16.30
C PRO A 181 10.02 -1.82 17.52
N PHE A 182 10.45 -2.13 18.74
CA PHE A 182 9.75 -1.78 19.98
C PHE A 182 10.36 -0.59 20.71
N ALA A 183 11.58 -0.19 20.35
CA ALA A 183 12.19 1.01 20.89
C ALA A 183 11.43 2.27 20.40
N PRO A 184 11.26 3.28 21.26
CA PRO A 184 10.60 4.53 20.88
C PRO A 184 11.44 5.29 19.85
N VAL A 185 10.78 6.09 18.99
CA VAL A 185 11.42 6.85 17.91
C VAL A 185 12.57 7.74 18.42
N GLU A 186 12.44 8.32 19.61
CA GLU A 186 13.48 9.17 20.22
C GLU A 186 14.82 8.47 20.44
N ARG A 187 14.83 7.14 20.55
CA ARG A 187 16.07 6.37 20.71
C ARG A 187 16.93 6.37 19.45
N PHE A 188 16.35 6.69 18.28
CA PHE A 188 17.05 6.71 17.01
C PHE A 188 17.50 8.14 16.67
N SER A 189 18.72 8.31 16.17
CA SER A 189 19.20 9.61 15.69
C SER A 189 18.52 10.02 14.38
N ASP A 190 18.58 11.31 14.02
CA ASP A 190 18.02 11.78 12.74
C ASP A 190 18.66 11.08 11.55
N ASP A 191 19.99 10.92 11.56
CA ASP A 191 20.71 10.19 10.51
C ASP A 191 20.26 8.71 10.41
N GLU A 192 19.98 8.05 11.54
CA GLU A 192 19.45 6.68 11.54
C GLU A 192 18.07 6.60 10.88
N LEU A 193 17.18 7.54 11.24
CA LEU A 193 15.83 7.61 10.69
C LEU A 193 15.85 7.99 9.20
N GLN A 194 16.66 8.96 8.78
CA GLN A 194 16.83 9.31 7.37
C GLN A 194 17.35 8.14 6.55
N ARG A 195 18.38 7.42 7.02
CA ARG A 195 18.88 6.20 6.36
C ARG A 195 17.79 5.14 6.23
N MET A 196 16.98 4.94 7.27
CA MET A 196 15.84 4.02 7.22
C MET A 196 14.81 4.47 6.18
N LEU A 197 14.46 5.75 6.15
CA LEU A 197 13.48 6.31 5.18
C LEU A 197 13.97 6.13 3.74
N HIS A 198 15.23 6.44 3.44
CA HIS A 198 15.83 6.20 2.14
C HIS A 198 15.86 4.71 1.78
N LYS A 199 16.22 3.84 2.73
CA LYS A 199 16.23 2.39 2.52
C LYS A 199 14.82 1.86 2.25
N GLY A 200 13.82 2.35 2.97
CA GLY A 200 12.41 2.03 2.79
C GLY A 200 11.92 2.39 1.40
N ARG A 201 12.25 3.60 0.92
CA ARG A 201 11.94 4.03 -0.45
C ARG A 201 12.62 3.16 -1.48
N ALA A 202 13.94 2.93 -1.36
CA ALA A 202 14.67 2.09 -2.30
C ALA A 202 14.08 0.67 -2.38
N LEU A 203 13.70 0.11 -1.23
CA LEU A 203 13.05 -1.21 -1.15
C LEU A 203 11.66 -1.20 -1.80
N MET A 204 10.88 -0.14 -1.61
CA MET A 204 9.55 -0.03 -2.21
C MET A 204 9.62 0.18 -3.72
N VAL A 205 10.48 1.08 -4.18
CA VAL A 205 10.73 1.37 -5.60
C VAL A 205 11.14 0.11 -6.37
N ARG A 206 12.03 -0.71 -5.79
CA ARG A 206 12.44 -1.99 -6.39
C ARG A 206 11.30 -2.99 -6.57
N ASN A 207 10.21 -2.81 -5.82
CA ASN A 207 9.01 -3.65 -5.88
C ASN A 207 7.88 -3.01 -6.68
N LEU A 208 8.08 -1.84 -7.30
CA LEU A 208 7.08 -1.24 -8.21
C LEU A 208 7.01 -1.97 -9.55
N GLY A 209 7.96 -2.87 -9.85
CA GLY A 209 7.91 -3.79 -10.99
C GLY A 209 7.88 -5.26 -10.57
N GLY A 210 7.58 -6.14 -11.53
CA GLY A 210 7.63 -7.59 -11.35
C GLY A 210 6.38 -8.21 -10.70
N PRO A 211 6.27 -9.56 -10.72
CA PRO A 211 5.02 -10.25 -10.41
C PRO A 211 4.71 -10.34 -8.91
N ARG A 212 5.72 -10.32 -8.02
CA ARG A 212 5.55 -10.49 -6.57
C ARG A 212 6.56 -9.67 -5.77
N ARG A 213 6.07 -9.00 -4.72
CA ARG A 213 6.91 -8.27 -3.75
C ARG A 213 7.94 -9.19 -3.11
N THR A 214 9.20 -8.78 -3.18
CA THR A 214 10.37 -9.48 -2.64
C THR A 214 11.28 -8.49 -1.91
N THR A 215 11.75 -8.86 -0.74
CA THR A 215 12.59 -8.01 0.13
C THR A 215 13.95 -8.63 0.43
N ARG A 216 14.13 -9.91 0.09
CA ARG A 216 15.39 -10.64 0.10
C ARG A 216 15.72 -11.09 -1.32
N PHE A 217 16.85 -10.66 -1.87
CA PHE A 217 17.23 -10.89 -3.27
C PHE A 217 18.40 -11.91 -3.34
N GLY A 218 18.35 -12.87 -4.28
CA GLY A 218 19.36 -13.94 -4.48
C GLY A 218 18.75 -15.27 -4.97
N SER A 219 19.54 -16.17 -5.58
CA SER A 219 19.06 -17.39 -6.26
C SER A 219 18.39 -18.42 -5.36
N ASP A 220 18.80 -18.52 -4.09
CA ASP A 220 18.21 -19.41 -3.06
C ASP A 220 17.52 -18.65 -1.91
N ALA A 221 17.30 -17.35 -2.11
CA ALA A 221 16.78 -16.48 -1.07
C ALA A 221 15.26 -16.54 -1.04
N GLY A 222 14.68 -17.26 -0.06
CA GLY A 222 13.24 -17.13 0.23
C GLY A 222 12.79 -15.65 0.30
N ARG A 223 11.56 -15.37 -0.15
CA ARG A 223 11.07 -14.01 -0.52
C ARG A 223 11.25 -12.88 0.52
N HIS A 224 11.23 -13.24 1.81
CA HIS A 224 11.26 -12.33 2.95
C HIS A 224 12.32 -12.77 3.97
N TRP A 225 12.84 -11.80 4.71
CA TRP A 225 13.79 -12.00 5.80
C TRP A 225 13.12 -12.51 7.07
N VAL A 226 12.02 -11.86 7.50
CA VAL A 226 11.34 -12.14 8.78
C VAL A 226 9.82 -12.21 8.69
N TYR A 227 9.21 -11.54 7.72
CA TYR A 227 7.76 -11.54 7.55
C TYR A 227 7.24 -12.94 7.21
N ASN A 228 6.23 -13.39 7.96
CA ASN A 228 5.65 -14.74 7.85
C ASN A 228 6.68 -15.88 8.04
N ARG A 229 7.69 -15.64 8.87
CA ARG A 229 8.78 -16.59 9.17
C ARG A 229 8.97 -16.86 10.66
N SER A 230 7.97 -16.52 11.48
CA SER A 230 7.98 -16.81 12.92
C SER A 230 8.27 -18.28 13.19
N GLY A 231 9.12 -18.56 14.19
CA GLY A 231 9.57 -19.91 14.54
C GLY A 231 10.67 -20.47 13.64
N THR A 232 10.92 -19.89 12.46
CA THR A 232 12.01 -20.35 11.57
C THR A 232 13.35 -19.69 11.93
N PRO A 233 14.49 -20.34 11.63
CA PRO A 233 15.81 -19.76 11.82
C PRO A 233 15.99 -18.46 11.02
N CYS A 234 16.55 -17.44 11.68
CA CYS A 234 16.93 -16.19 11.01
C CYS A 234 17.96 -16.47 9.91
N PRO A 235 17.75 -16.00 8.68
CA PRO A 235 18.69 -16.24 7.58
C PRO A 235 20.04 -15.49 7.72
N LYS A 236 20.19 -14.60 8.72
CA LYS A 236 21.48 -13.94 9.03
C LYS A 236 22.27 -14.64 10.15
N CYS A 237 21.60 -15.09 11.21
CA CYS A 237 22.28 -15.56 12.43
C CYS A 237 21.76 -16.90 12.99
N GLY A 238 20.76 -17.52 12.38
CA GLY A 238 20.16 -18.79 12.84
C GLY A 238 19.18 -18.68 14.01
N THR A 239 19.18 -17.58 14.79
CA THR A 239 18.24 -17.40 15.91
C THR A 239 16.78 -17.45 15.44
N ALA A 240 15.90 -18.13 16.20
CA ALA A 240 14.49 -18.22 15.86
C ALA A 240 13.83 -16.83 15.77
N ILE A 241 13.14 -16.59 14.65
CA ILE A 241 12.36 -15.36 14.43
C ILE A 241 11.15 -15.38 15.37
N ARG A 242 10.95 -14.27 16.09
CA ARG A 242 9.84 -14.08 17.02
C ARG A 242 8.71 -13.31 16.37
N LEU A 243 7.52 -13.45 16.97
CA LEU A 243 6.30 -12.77 16.57
C LEU A 243 5.58 -12.25 17.81
N ARG A 244 5.13 -11.00 17.76
CA ARG A 244 4.38 -10.34 18.83
C ARG A 244 3.41 -9.33 18.22
N ARG A 245 2.29 -9.12 18.87
CA ARG A 245 1.32 -8.07 18.55
C ARG A 245 1.86 -6.73 19.06
N GLN A 246 1.79 -5.69 18.24
CA GLN A 246 2.32 -4.37 18.55
C GLN A 246 1.26 -3.30 18.31
N GLY A 247 1.20 -2.33 19.23
CA GLY A 247 0.24 -1.23 19.25
C GLY A 247 -1.20 -1.65 19.53
N GLU A 248 -2.06 -0.64 19.72
CA GLU A 248 -3.49 -0.81 19.98
C GLU A 248 -4.20 -1.57 18.86
N ALA A 249 -3.76 -1.37 17.61
CA ALA A 249 -4.30 -2.08 16.45
C ALA A 249 -3.87 -3.56 16.36
N GLY A 250 -3.11 -4.08 17.33
CA GLY A 250 -2.70 -5.48 17.41
C GLY A 250 -1.95 -5.97 16.17
N ARG A 251 -1.13 -5.11 15.56
CA ARG A 251 -0.45 -5.44 14.30
C ARG A 251 0.70 -6.40 14.57
N THR A 252 0.78 -7.49 13.81
CA THR A 252 1.84 -8.47 13.98
C THR A 252 3.20 -7.90 13.62
N THR A 253 4.18 -8.03 14.49
CA THR A 253 5.59 -7.70 14.23
C THR A 253 6.41 -8.98 14.29
N CYS A 254 7.08 -9.32 13.19
CA CYS A 254 8.08 -10.38 13.16
C CYS A 254 9.47 -9.74 13.23
N TRP A 255 10.34 -10.27 14.09
CA TRP A 255 11.70 -9.75 14.25
C TRP A 255 12.67 -10.86 14.70
N CYS A 256 13.97 -10.65 14.51
CA CYS A 256 15.00 -11.51 15.07
C CYS A 256 15.60 -10.85 16.32
N PRO A 257 15.49 -11.45 17.52
CA PRO A 257 15.96 -10.82 18.75
C PRO A 257 17.49 -10.64 18.80
N GLN A 258 18.25 -11.42 18.02
CA GLN A 258 19.70 -11.30 17.93
C GLN A 258 20.15 -10.23 16.92
N CYS A 259 19.49 -10.14 15.76
CA CYS A 259 19.83 -9.13 14.75
C CYS A 259 19.17 -7.77 15.01
N GLN A 260 18.17 -7.72 15.89
CA GLN A 260 17.46 -6.52 16.31
C GLN A 260 17.41 -6.53 17.85
N PRO A 261 18.55 -6.32 18.52
CA PRO A 261 18.62 -6.34 19.98
C PRO A 261 17.78 -5.21 20.56
N ALA A 262 17.28 -5.40 21.78
CA ALA A 262 16.52 -4.36 22.47
C ALA A 262 17.38 -3.11 22.66
N ARG A 263 16.80 -1.93 22.38
CA ARG A 263 17.49 -0.63 22.49
C ARG A 263 17.05 0.17 23.71
#